data_AF-A0A2G9R5D8-F1
#
_entry.id   AF-A0A2G9R5D8-F1
#
_cell.length_a   1.000
_cell.length_b   1.000
_cell.length_c   1.000
_cell.angle_alpha   90.00
_cell.angle_beta   90.00
_cell.angle_gamma   90.00
#
_symmetry.space_group_name_H-M   'P 1'
#
loop_
_entity.id
_entity.type
_entity.pdbx_description
1 polymer ?
#
loop_
_entity_poly.entity_id
_entity_poly.type
_entity_poly.pdbx_seq_one_letter_code
_entity_poly.pdbx_strand_id
1 'polypeptide(L)'
;MYSPDGTMHGFLNNTLAYFNVSDFKPGTAPNIEQELEYSVEICRYKDYREPPWSEDKYDITKEFWAVLAARLAFVIVFQNLVMFMSDFVDWIIPDIPKDISEQIHREKVLMVEVFLKEEQGKLQMLETWKEQCDRKKEDNCNNQSPKFSRSNRGSTGSAYSHRVDV
;
A
#
# COMPACT_ATOMS: atom_id res chain seq x y z
N MET A 1 40.20 14.50 1.04
CA MET A 1 39.44 15.23 2.07
C MET A 1 39.30 16.65 1.58
N TYR A 2 38.07 17.14 1.34
CA TYR A 2 37.85 18.37 0.57
C TYR A 2 38.12 19.66 1.34
N SER A 3 37.91 19.66 2.67
CA SER A 3 38.30 20.74 3.58
C SER A 3 39.26 20.20 4.64
N PRO A 4 40.57 20.51 4.62
CA PRO A 4 41.52 20.09 5.64
C PRO A 4 41.14 20.59 7.04
N ASP A 5 40.77 21.86 7.14
CA ASP A 5 40.45 22.54 8.42
C ASP A 5 38.97 22.47 8.81
N GLY A 6 38.16 21.67 8.08
CA GLY A 6 36.70 21.60 8.27
C GLY A 6 35.91 22.86 7.88
N THR A 7 36.59 23.92 7.41
CA THR A 7 35.96 25.18 7.00
C THR A 7 35.51 25.16 5.53
N MET A 8 34.73 26.17 5.11
CA MET A 8 34.35 26.39 3.70
C MET A 8 35.36 27.26 2.92
N HIS A 9 36.55 27.54 3.47
CA HIS A 9 37.59 28.27 2.74
C HIS A 9 38.01 27.47 1.49
N GLY A 10 38.12 28.16 0.36
CA GLY A 10 38.41 27.52 -0.94
C GLY A 10 37.19 26.91 -1.66
N PHE A 11 35.97 26.90 -1.08
CA PHE A 11 34.79 26.30 -1.73
C PHE A 11 34.54 26.80 -3.16
N LEU A 12 34.69 28.11 -3.43
CA LEU A 12 34.56 28.66 -4.78
C LEU A 12 35.71 28.22 -5.71
N ASN A 13 36.92 27.99 -5.19
CA ASN A 13 38.02 27.45 -5.98
C ASN A 13 37.83 25.98 -6.34
N ASN A 14 37.07 25.22 -5.54
CA ASN A 14 36.71 23.83 -5.81
C ASN A 14 35.47 23.72 -6.75
N THR A 15 34.51 24.65 -6.63
CA THR A 15 33.23 24.61 -7.38
C THR A 15 33.32 25.24 -8.78
N LEU A 16 34.50 25.73 -9.19
CA LEU A 16 34.73 26.42 -10.45
C LEU A 16 35.80 25.72 -11.30
N ALA A 17 35.38 24.95 -12.29
CA ALA A 17 36.26 24.41 -13.32
C ALA A 17 36.97 25.53 -14.11
N TYR A 18 38.13 25.19 -14.68
CA TYR A 18 38.94 26.07 -15.52
C TYR A 18 38.66 25.79 -17.01
N PHE A 19 38.68 26.82 -17.84
CA PHE A 19 38.55 26.72 -19.30
C PHE A 19 39.58 27.63 -19.98
N ASN A 20 40.41 27.09 -20.87
CA ASN A 20 41.32 27.89 -21.69
C ASN A 20 40.55 28.51 -22.86
N VAL A 21 40.63 29.83 -23.01
CA VAL A 21 39.92 30.60 -24.04
C VAL A 21 40.31 30.15 -25.47
N SER A 22 41.51 29.60 -25.65
CA SER A 22 41.96 29.03 -26.93
C SER A 22 41.20 27.76 -27.35
N ASP A 23 40.46 27.10 -26.45
CA ASP A 23 39.66 25.90 -26.76
C ASP A 23 38.23 26.24 -27.24
N PHE A 24 37.87 27.53 -27.41
CA PHE A 24 36.58 27.88 -28.00
C PHE A 24 36.46 27.36 -29.44
N LYS A 25 35.31 26.80 -29.77
CA LYS A 25 34.99 26.40 -31.15
C LYS A 25 35.04 27.62 -32.08
N PRO A 26 35.54 27.49 -33.33
CA PRO A 26 35.65 28.61 -34.25
C PRO A 26 34.29 29.28 -34.47
N GLY A 27 34.25 30.61 -34.37
CA GLY A 27 33.01 31.40 -34.44
C GLY A 27 32.10 31.34 -33.21
N THR A 28 32.50 30.65 -32.14
CA THR A 28 31.76 30.59 -30.86
C THR A 28 32.44 31.41 -29.73
N ALA A 29 33.68 31.86 -29.95
CA ALA A 29 34.39 32.73 -29.00
C ALA A 29 33.71 34.11 -28.90
N PRO A 30 33.45 34.64 -27.69
CA PRO A 30 32.97 36.01 -27.50
C PRO A 30 34.09 37.03 -27.72
N ASN A 31 33.74 38.24 -28.15
CA ASN A 31 34.67 39.36 -28.44
C ASN A 31 35.18 40.05 -27.15
N ILE A 32 35.74 39.27 -26.21
CA ILE A 32 36.18 39.74 -24.88
C ILE A 32 37.14 40.94 -24.99
N GLU A 33 38.05 40.91 -25.98
CA GLU A 33 39.07 41.94 -26.24
C GLU A 33 38.50 43.32 -26.64
N GLN A 34 37.20 43.42 -26.95
CA GLN A 34 36.51 44.71 -27.18
C GLN A 34 35.77 45.24 -25.94
N GLU A 35 35.57 44.41 -24.91
CA GLU A 35 34.81 44.75 -23.70
C GLU A 35 35.72 44.87 -22.46
N LEU A 36 36.84 44.14 -22.44
CA LEU A 36 37.88 44.20 -21.41
C LEU A 36 39.17 44.80 -21.99
N GLU A 37 39.78 45.73 -21.24
CA GLU A 37 41.08 46.36 -21.56
C GLU A 37 42.28 45.41 -21.33
N TYR A 38 42.04 44.10 -21.20
CA TYR A 38 43.06 43.07 -20.95
C TYR A 38 42.70 41.73 -21.56
N SER A 39 43.70 41.01 -22.05
CA SER A 39 43.58 39.65 -22.60
C SER A 39 43.31 38.61 -21.51
N VAL A 40 42.31 37.75 -21.71
CA VAL A 40 41.95 36.66 -20.78
C VAL A 40 42.34 35.31 -21.40
N GLU A 41 43.32 34.64 -20.80
CA GLU A 41 43.77 33.31 -21.26
C GLU A 41 42.91 32.17 -20.71
N ILE A 42 42.45 32.30 -19.45
CA ILE A 42 41.72 31.25 -18.72
C ILE A 42 40.48 31.84 -18.05
N CYS A 43 39.31 31.32 -18.43
CA CYS A 43 38.03 31.58 -17.79
C CYS A 43 37.71 30.52 -16.72
N ARG A 44 36.76 30.82 -15.83
CA ARG A 44 36.24 29.87 -14.83
C ARG A 44 34.72 29.80 -14.86
N TYR A 45 34.17 28.59 -14.71
CA TYR A 45 32.75 28.32 -14.84
C TYR A 45 32.27 27.28 -13.83
N LYS A 46 30.98 27.32 -13.50
CA LYS A 46 30.37 26.50 -12.45
C LYS A 46 30.05 25.08 -12.95
N ASP A 47 31.08 24.25 -13.03
CA ASP A 47 30.98 22.81 -13.30
C ASP A 47 32.08 22.04 -12.53
N TYR A 48 31.91 20.72 -12.40
CA TYR A 48 32.89 19.82 -11.79
C TYR A 48 33.58 19.01 -12.90
N ARG A 49 34.57 19.65 -13.55
CA ARG A 49 35.36 19.07 -14.65
C ARG A 49 36.86 19.18 -14.41
N GLU A 50 37.59 18.21 -14.95
CA GLU A 50 39.05 18.16 -14.93
C GLU A 50 39.65 19.35 -15.70
N PRO A 51 40.75 19.95 -15.19
CA PRO A 51 41.33 21.17 -15.75
C PRO A 51 42.06 20.92 -17.09
N PRO A 52 42.33 21.96 -17.89
CA PRO A 52 42.92 21.82 -19.24
C PRO A 52 44.38 21.34 -19.29
N TRP A 53 45.01 21.10 -18.14
CA TRP A 53 46.34 20.51 -17.97
C TRP A 53 46.32 19.09 -17.38
N SER A 54 45.13 18.52 -17.15
CA SER A 54 44.95 17.10 -16.79
C SER A 54 45.01 16.22 -18.05
N GLU A 55 45.24 14.92 -17.90
CA GLU A 55 45.19 13.96 -19.00
C GLU A 55 43.75 13.86 -19.57
N ASP A 56 42.76 13.73 -18.68
CA ASP A 56 41.33 13.66 -19.00
C ASP A 56 40.71 15.08 -19.17
N LYS A 57 41.30 15.91 -20.05
CA LYS A 57 40.95 17.33 -20.25
C LYS A 57 39.44 17.55 -20.46
N TYR A 58 38.84 18.35 -19.56
CA TYR A 58 37.42 18.73 -19.53
C TYR A 58 36.40 17.61 -19.24
N ASP A 59 36.83 16.39 -18.90
CA ASP A 59 35.92 15.32 -18.49
C ASP A 59 35.37 15.50 -17.07
N ILE A 60 34.33 14.72 -16.74
CA ILE A 60 33.55 14.84 -15.50
C ILE A 60 34.33 14.27 -14.32
N THR A 61 34.59 15.08 -13.28
CA THR A 61 35.37 14.60 -12.12
C THR A 61 34.60 13.60 -11.26
N LYS A 62 35.33 12.86 -10.42
CA LYS A 62 34.75 11.98 -9.39
C LYS A 62 33.92 12.76 -8.35
N GLU A 63 34.18 14.06 -8.18
CA GLU A 63 33.44 14.92 -7.26
C GLU A 63 32.01 15.19 -7.74
N PHE A 64 31.81 15.35 -9.07
CA PHE A 64 30.46 15.47 -9.66
C PHE A 64 29.58 14.30 -9.23
N TRP A 65 30.09 13.07 -9.35
CA TRP A 65 29.39 11.85 -8.98
C TRP A 65 29.14 11.74 -7.47
N ALA A 66 30.09 12.15 -6.64
CA ALA A 66 29.91 12.20 -5.19
C ALA A 66 28.82 13.21 -4.77
N VAL A 67 28.81 14.41 -5.36
CA VAL A 67 27.79 15.45 -5.12
C VAL A 67 26.42 15.01 -5.64
N LEU A 68 26.36 14.35 -6.80
CA LEU A 68 25.12 13.79 -7.36
C LEU A 68 24.56 12.68 -6.46
N ALA A 69 25.40 11.73 -6.04
CA ALA A 69 25.01 10.65 -5.13
C ALA A 69 24.52 11.20 -3.78
N ALA A 70 25.18 12.20 -3.20
CA ALA A 70 24.76 12.85 -1.96
C ALA A 70 23.38 13.53 -2.10
N ARG A 71 23.11 14.21 -3.23
CA ARG A 71 21.78 14.80 -3.51
C ARG A 71 20.70 13.73 -3.65
N LEU A 72 20.96 12.64 -4.37
CA LEU A 72 20.02 11.54 -4.52
C LEU A 72 19.75 10.85 -3.18
N ALA A 73 20.79 10.57 -2.39
CA ALA A 73 20.65 9.99 -1.05
C ALA A 73 19.84 10.90 -0.11
N PHE A 74 20.07 12.22 -0.13
CA PHE A 74 19.27 13.18 0.63
C PHE A 74 17.78 13.12 0.25
N VAL A 75 17.45 13.14 -1.05
CA VAL A 75 16.06 13.03 -1.53
C VAL A 75 15.43 11.71 -1.11
N ILE A 76 16.14 10.58 -1.23
CA ILE A 76 15.64 9.25 -0.83
C ILE A 76 15.38 9.20 0.68
N VAL A 77 16.33 9.63 1.51
CA VAL A 77 16.18 9.62 2.98
C VAL A 77 15.06 10.56 3.41
N PHE A 78 14.97 11.76 2.85
CA PHE A 78 13.90 12.71 3.14
C PHE A 78 12.52 12.17 2.74
N GLN A 79 12.39 11.58 1.55
CA GLN A 79 11.14 10.99 1.08
C GLN A 79 10.67 9.83 1.95
N ASN A 80 11.59 8.94 2.37
CA ASN A 80 11.26 7.83 3.26
C ASN A 80 10.89 8.32 4.68
N LEU A 81 11.58 9.35 5.19
CA LEU A 81 11.25 9.95 6.49
C LEU A 81 9.88 10.63 6.47
N VAL A 82 9.57 11.42 5.44
CA VAL A 82 8.27 12.08 5.31
C VAL A 82 7.14 11.06 5.14
N MET A 83 7.34 10.04 4.29
CA MET A 83 6.38 8.94 4.12
C MET A 83 6.12 8.22 5.45
N PHE A 84 7.17 7.77 6.14
CA PHE A 84 7.03 7.11 7.45
C PHE A 84 6.36 7.99 8.51
N MET A 85 6.60 9.31 8.50
CA MET A 85 5.95 10.24 9.43
C MET A 85 4.46 10.45 9.09
N SER A 86 4.08 10.41 7.80
CA SER A 86 2.67 10.35 7.40
C SER A 86 2.02 9.03 7.84
N ASP A 87 2.64 7.89 7.51
CA ASP A 87 2.16 6.56 7.91
C ASP A 87 1.99 6.45 9.45
N PHE A 88 2.89 7.08 10.22
CA PHE A 88 2.81 7.15 11.68
C PHE A 88 1.66 8.04 12.18
N VAL A 89 1.34 9.13 11.48
CA VAL A 89 0.18 9.98 11.79
C VAL A 89 -1.14 9.27 11.48
N ASP A 90 -1.22 8.58 10.34
CA ASP A 90 -2.39 7.79 9.96
C ASP A 90 -2.56 6.55 10.88
N TRP A 91 -1.46 6.07 11.48
CA TRP A 91 -1.48 5.03 12.52
C TRP A 91 -1.88 5.55 13.92
N ILE A 92 -1.51 6.78 14.28
CA ILE A 92 -1.89 7.37 15.59
C ILE A 92 -3.30 7.98 15.58
N ILE A 93 -3.80 8.37 14.40
CA ILE A 93 -5.18 8.78 14.13
C ILE A 93 -5.82 7.76 13.16
N PRO A 94 -6.11 6.52 13.60
CA PRO A 94 -6.86 5.59 12.76
C PRO A 94 -8.27 6.14 12.53
N ASP A 95 -8.67 6.32 11.26
CA ASP A 95 -9.98 6.84 10.82
C ASP A 95 -11.19 6.10 11.43
N ILE A 96 -10.98 4.90 11.97
CA ILE A 96 -11.99 4.11 12.69
C ILE A 96 -11.71 4.21 14.20
N PRO A 97 -12.39 5.10 14.94
CA PRO A 97 -12.33 5.10 16.40
C PRO A 97 -12.92 3.80 16.96
N LYS A 98 -12.42 3.39 18.14
CA LYS A 98 -12.74 2.09 18.76
C LYS A 98 -14.24 1.88 19.04
N ASP A 99 -15.03 2.95 19.16
CA ASP A 99 -16.50 2.87 19.31
C ASP A 99 -17.19 2.11 18.17
N ILE A 100 -16.71 2.23 16.93
CA ILE A 100 -17.34 1.59 15.77
C ILE A 100 -17.15 0.07 15.82
N SER A 101 -16.04 -0.45 16.36
CA SER A 101 -15.87 -1.90 16.51
C SER A 101 -16.78 -2.46 17.61
N GLU A 102 -17.00 -1.73 18.72
CA GLU A 102 -17.98 -2.13 19.73
C GLU A 102 -19.43 -2.06 19.21
N GLN A 103 -19.81 -1.01 18.47
CA GLN A 103 -21.16 -0.90 17.89
C GLN A 103 -21.41 -2.03 16.87
N ILE A 104 -20.51 -2.25 15.92
CA ILE A 104 -20.64 -3.34 14.93
C ILE A 104 -20.63 -4.73 15.59
N HIS A 105 -19.90 -4.93 16.69
CA HIS A 105 -19.93 -6.21 17.41
C HIS A 105 -21.25 -6.41 18.17
N ARG A 106 -21.77 -5.36 18.83
CA ARG A 106 -23.08 -5.39 19.51
C ARG A 106 -24.24 -5.63 18.52
N GLU A 107 -24.23 -4.97 17.35
CA GLU A 107 -25.22 -5.18 16.29
C GLU A 107 -25.19 -6.62 15.75
N LYS A 108 -24.01 -7.19 15.52
CA LYS A 108 -23.86 -8.58 15.07
C LYS A 108 -24.34 -9.59 16.11
N VAL A 109 -24.08 -9.35 17.40
CA VAL A 109 -24.59 -10.20 18.49
C VAL A 109 -26.12 -10.15 18.56
N LEU A 110 -26.72 -8.94 18.55
CA LEU A 110 -28.18 -8.79 18.56
C LEU A 110 -28.86 -9.43 17.35
N MET A 111 -28.28 -9.29 16.15
CA MET A 111 -28.81 -9.93 14.93
C MET A 111 -28.83 -11.46 15.04
N VAL A 112 -27.76 -12.06 15.58
CA VAL A 112 -27.67 -13.51 15.79
C VAL A 112 -28.64 -13.99 16.88
N GLU A 113 -28.83 -13.24 17.96
CA GLU A 113 -29.80 -13.56 19.02
C GLU A 113 -31.24 -13.56 18.49
N VAL A 114 -31.61 -12.53 17.70
CA VAL A 114 -32.94 -12.42 17.08
C VAL A 114 -33.19 -13.59 16.12
N PHE A 115 -32.22 -13.93 15.26
CA PHE A 115 -32.33 -15.06 14.33
C PHE A 115 -32.50 -16.40 15.07
N LEU A 116 -31.68 -16.66 16.10
CA LEU A 116 -31.76 -17.89 16.89
C LEU A 116 -33.12 -18.04 17.60
N LYS A 117 -33.69 -16.93 18.07
CA LYS A 117 -35.02 -16.88 18.70
C LYS A 117 -36.15 -17.15 17.71
N GLU A 118 -36.03 -16.69 16.47
CA GLU A 118 -37.00 -16.98 15.41
C GLU A 118 -37.04 -18.49 15.07
N GLU A 119 -35.88 -19.11 14.92
CA GLU A 119 -35.76 -20.56 14.68
C GLU A 119 -36.29 -21.39 15.86
N GLN A 120 -35.99 -21.00 17.11
CA GLN A 120 -36.57 -21.66 18.29
C GLN A 120 -38.11 -21.55 18.34
N GLY A 121 -38.66 -20.40 17.97
CA GLY A 121 -40.12 -20.20 17.89
C GLY A 121 -40.78 -21.09 16.83
N LYS A 122 -40.16 -21.23 15.65
CA LYS A 122 -40.61 -22.15 14.60
C LYS A 122 -40.58 -23.61 15.06
N LEU A 123 -39.49 -24.02 15.71
CA LEU A 123 -39.32 -25.39 16.22
C LEU A 123 -40.38 -25.73 17.29
N GLN A 124 -40.59 -24.87 18.30
CA GLN A 124 -41.61 -25.08 19.33
C GLN A 124 -43.04 -25.15 18.75
N MET A 125 -43.35 -24.32 17.74
CA MET A 125 -44.61 -24.41 17.01
C MET A 125 -44.74 -25.75 16.27
N LEU A 126 -43.68 -26.21 15.61
CA LEU A 126 -43.68 -27.45 14.84
C LEU A 126 -43.82 -28.68 15.75
N GLU A 127 -43.16 -28.68 16.92
CA GLU A 127 -43.34 -29.69 17.97
C GLU A 127 -44.77 -29.68 18.52
N THR A 128 -45.31 -28.51 18.89
CA THR A 128 -46.69 -28.38 19.39
C THR A 128 -47.72 -28.84 18.35
N TRP A 129 -47.49 -28.54 17.06
CA TRP A 129 -48.37 -28.97 15.97
C TRP A 129 -48.29 -30.48 15.73
N LYS A 130 -47.08 -31.06 15.84
CA LYS A 130 -46.86 -32.50 15.79
C LYS A 130 -47.55 -33.22 16.95
N GLU A 131 -47.42 -32.74 18.18
CA GLU A 131 -48.15 -33.27 19.35
C GLU A 131 -49.68 -33.19 19.17
N GLN A 132 -50.19 -32.09 18.60
CA GLN A 132 -51.62 -32.01 18.27
C GLN A 132 -52.04 -32.99 17.17
N CYS A 133 -51.18 -33.24 16.17
CA CYS A 133 -51.43 -34.23 15.12
C CYS A 133 -51.42 -35.66 15.68
N ASP A 134 -50.43 -36.01 16.51
CA ASP A 134 -50.34 -37.34 17.11
C ASP A 134 -51.48 -37.57 18.12
N ARG A 135 -51.85 -36.58 18.96
CA ARG A 135 -53.02 -36.67 19.85
C ARG A 135 -54.34 -36.80 19.07
N LYS A 136 -54.56 -35.99 18.02
CA LYS A 136 -55.75 -36.13 17.15
C LYS A 136 -55.82 -37.49 16.45
N LYS A 137 -54.67 -38.10 16.17
CA LYS A 137 -54.57 -39.44 15.56
C LYS A 137 -54.89 -40.54 16.57
N GLU A 138 -54.49 -40.35 17.83
CA GLU A 138 -54.86 -41.21 18.96
C GLU A 138 -56.37 -41.12 19.26
N ASP A 139 -56.94 -39.90 19.34
CA ASP A 139 -58.38 -39.66 19.49
C ASP A 139 -59.19 -40.34 18.35
N ASN A 140 -58.76 -40.16 17.10
CA ASN A 140 -59.44 -40.70 15.92
C ASN A 140 -59.33 -42.23 15.80
N CYS A 141 -58.41 -42.89 16.52
CA CYS A 141 -58.33 -44.35 16.57
C CYS A 141 -59.37 -44.99 17.50
N ASN A 142 -60.08 -44.23 18.33
CA ASN A 142 -61.04 -44.80 19.30
C ASN A 142 -62.46 -45.02 18.73
N ASN A 143 -62.77 -44.52 17.53
CA ASN A 143 -64.12 -44.57 16.95
C ASN A 143 -64.38 -45.69 15.94
N GLN A 144 -63.59 -46.77 15.94
CA GLN A 144 -64.07 -48.09 15.46
C GLN A 144 -63.17 -49.26 15.89
N SER A 145 -63.81 -50.39 16.16
CA SER A 145 -63.23 -51.74 16.24
C SER A 145 -64.13 -52.70 15.46
N PRO A 146 -63.62 -53.80 14.85
CA PRO A 146 -62.43 -54.54 15.28
C PRO A 146 -61.37 -54.88 14.19
N LYS A 147 -60.22 -55.41 14.64
CA LYS A 147 -59.39 -56.56 14.13
C LYS A 147 -59.48 -56.92 12.60
N PHE A 148 -58.40 -57.26 11.87
CA PHE A 148 -57.13 -57.89 12.28
C PHE A 148 -56.00 -57.79 11.21
N SER A 149 -54.74 -57.95 11.65
CA SER A 149 -53.54 -58.46 10.92
C SER A 149 -53.18 -58.03 9.48
N ARG A 150 -52.18 -57.14 9.37
CA ARG A 150 -50.81 -57.44 8.90
C ARG A 150 -50.60 -58.26 7.60
N SER A 151 -50.24 -57.57 6.51
CA SER A 151 -49.32 -58.01 5.44
C SER A 151 -48.64 -56.76 4.86
N ASN A 152 -47.33 -56.48 4.96
CA ASN A 152 -46.10 -57.20 4.56
C ASN A 152 -45.68 -56.93 3.09
N ARG A 153 -44.39 -56.58 2.87
CA ARG A 153 -43.69 -56.36 1.58
C ARG A 153 -44.17 -55.10 0.81
N GLY A 154 -43.34 -54.29 0.13
CA GLY A 154 -41.87 -54.23 -0.02
C GLY A 154 -41.45 -53.13 -1.02
N SER A 155 -40.15 -52.84 -1.13
CA SER A 155 -39.41 -51.89 -2.01
C SER A 155 -40.02 -51.60 -3.41
N THR A 156 -39.81 -50.45 -4.09
CA THR A 156 -38.53 -49.91 -4.64
C THR A 156 -38.66 -48.49 -5.28
N GLY A 157 -37.55 -47.75 -5.46
CA GLY A 157 -37.42 -46.58 -6.38
C GLY A 157 -37.46 -45.20 -5.67
N SER A 158 -36.52 -44.24 -5.76
CA SER A 158 -35.47 -43.84 -6.74
C SER A 158 -36.02 -43.02 -7.94
N ALA A 159 -35.53 -41.82 -8.33
CA ALA A 159 -34.46 -40.92 -7.81
C ALA A 159 -34.55 -39.48 -8.42
N TYR A 160 -33.45 -38.68 -8.29
CA TYR A 160 -33.15 -37.30 -8.76
C TYR A 160 -33.71 -36.14 -7.90
N SER A 161 -32.95 -35.15 -7.35
CA SER A 161 -31.68 -34.42 -7.72
C SER A 161 -31.94 -33.23 -8.66
N HIS A 162 -31.38 -32.01 -8.51
CA HIS A 162 -30.14 -31.48 -7.86
C HIS A 162 -30.45 -30.46 -6.70
N ARG A 163 -29.54 -29.91 -5.86
CA ARG A 163 -28.18 -29.29 -6.05
C ARG A 163 -28.24 -28.03 -6.94
N VAL A 164 -27.42 -26.97 -6.87
CA VAL A 164 -26.21 -26.58 -6.11
C VAL A 164 -26.38 -25.12 -5.65
N ASP A 165 -25.59 -24.47 -4.80
CA ASP A 165 -24.78 -24.75 -3.58
C ASP A 165 -24.41 -23.32 -3.02
N VAL A 166 -23.73 -23.20 -1.86
CA VAL A 166 -22.87 -22.07 -1.35
C VAL A 166 -23.19 -20.60 -1.72
#